data_AF-A0AAJ5LEZ0-F1
#
_entry.id   AF-A0AAJ5LEZ0-F1
#
_cell.length_a   1.000
_cell.length_b   1.000
_cell.length_c   1.000
_cell.angle_alpha   90.00
_cell.angle_beta   90.00
_cell.angle_gamma   90.00
#
_symmetry.space_group_name_H-M   'P 1'
#
loop_
_entity.id
_entity.type
_entity.pdbx_description
1 polymer ?
#
loop_
_entity_poly.entity_id
_entity_poly.type
_entity_poly.pdbx_seq_one_letter_code
_entity_poly.pdbx_strand_id
1 'polypeptide(L)'
;MNISTASATQKFERRIHCWRESDSNKQWDCAIKAVGEGGVRLEFESHGLEFSSAVAYELAFYLAEAIAIVGQSSAELTTAVVREDEPLLKRKYRLFLDWHLNATGEIPFSKASPELMPCPEGYAGVSIQTVRPGGVEMEFECSGYSFSKEDAAWIMEKLLEASGQTLEIYERHCLFETLKRQGHRIRG
;
A
#
# COMPACT_ATOMS: atom_id res chain seq x y z
N MET A 1 8.78 12.84 30.88
CA MET A 1 8.76 12.49 29.44
C MET A 1 8.98 11.00 29.35
N ASN A 2 7.92 10.22 29.10
CA ASN A 2 8.05 8.78 28.86
C ASN A 2 8.26 8.59 27.37
N ILE A 3 9.52 8.36 26.98
CA ILE A 3 9.82 7.84 25.65
C ILE A 3 9.49 6.35 25.72
N SER A 4 8.33 5.98 25.19
CA SER A 4 7.99 4.58 24.94
C SER A 4 8.91 4.09 23.83
N THR A 5 10.05 3.51 24.21
CA THR A 5 10.87 2.74 23.28
C THR A 5 10.10 1.50 22.89
N ALA A 6 9.50 1.52 21.70
CA ALA A 6 8.96 0.32 21.08
C ALA A 6 10.05 -0.76 21.08
N SER A 7 9.69 -1.95 21.54
CA SER A 7 10.60 -3.10 21.61
C SER A 7 11.15 -3.39 20.21
N ALA A 8 12.47 -3.38 20.05
CA ALA A 8 13.19 -3.60 18.79
C ALA A 8 13.11 -5.05 18.27
N THR A 9 11.97 -5.73 18.42
CA THR A 9 11.83 -7.16 18.11
C THR A 9 10.41 -7.57 17.71
N GLN A 10 9.60 -6.64 17.22
CA GLN A 10 8.26 -7.00 16.75
C GLN A 10 8.32 -7.59 15.34
N LYS A 11 7.76 -8.79 15.19
CA LYS A 11 7.61 -9.50 13.91
C LYS A 11 6.19 -9.99 13.77
N PHE A 12 5.59 -9.74 12.62
CA PHE A 12 4.27 -10.22 12.24
C PHE A 12 4.40 -11.07 11.00
N GLU A 13 3.63 -12.16 10.95
CA GLU A 13 3.62 -13.07 9.81
C GLU A 13 2.18 -13.42 9.45
N ARG A 14 1.92 -13.48 8.15
CA ARG A 14 0.66 -13.97 7.62
C ARG A 14 0.91 -14.65 6.29
N ARG A 15 0.26 -15.80 6.10
CA ARG A 15 0.17 -16.44 4.79
C ARG A 15 -0.97 -15.81 4.00
N ILE A 16 -0.65 -15.29 2.82
CA ILE A 16 -1.58 -14.55 1.97
C ILE A 16 -1.89 -15.39 0.75
N HIS A 17 -3.18 -15.47 0.38
CA HIS A 17 -3.62 -16.10 -0.86
C HIS A 17 -3.51 -15.11 -2.00
N CYS A 18 -2.92 -15.53 -3.12
CA CYS A 18 -2.85 -14.74 -4.32
C CYS A 18 -4.27 -14.40 -4.80
N TRP A 19 -4.62 -13.12 -4.82
CA TRP A 19 -5.96 -12.69 -5.19
C TRP A 19 -6.27 -12.95 -6.66
N ARG A 20 -5.36 -12.58 -7.56
CA ARG A 20 -5.53 -12.75 -9.02
C ARG A 20 -5.62 -14.21 -9.44
N GLU A 21 -5.01 -15.08 -8.67
CA GLU A 21 -5.01 -16.52 -8.92
C GLU A 21 -5.66 -17.26 -7.75
N SER A 22 -6.75 -16.72 -7.20
CA SER A 22 -7.42 -17.31 -6.03
C SER A 22 -7.90 -18.75 -6.29
N ASP A 23 -8.10 -19.12 -7.56
CA ASP A 23 -8.41 -20.48 -8.00
C ASP A 23 -7.17 -21.41 -8.11
N SER A 24 -5.94 -20.88 -8.07
CA SER A 24 -4.69 -21.64 -8.30
C SER A 24 -3.99 -22.14 -7.03
N ASN A 25 -4.58 -21.97 -5.84
CA ASN A 25 -3.96 -22.25 -4.53
C ASN A 25 -2.62 -21.52 -4.28
N LYS A 26 -2.24 -20.56 -5.12
CA LYS A 26 -0.98 -19.83 -4.95
C LYS A 26 -1.05 -18.99 -3.68
N GLN A 27 -0.02 -19.13 -2.85
CA GLN A 27 0.12 -18.45 -1.57
C GLN A 27 1.54 -17.93 -1.46
N TRP A 28 1.73 -16.83 -0.75
CA TRP A 28 3.04 -16.36 -0.32
C TRP A 28 3.04 -16.06 1.17
N ASP A 29 4.19 -16.26 1.79
CA ASP A 29 4.42 -15.85 3.16
C ASP A 29 4.78 -14.37 3.17
N CYS A 30 4.03 -13.57 3.94
CA CYS A 30 4.30 -12.15 4.16
C CYS A 30 4.77 -11.94 5.61
N ALA A 31 5.87 -11.20 5.77
CA ALA A 31 6.40 -10.84 7.07
C ALA A 31 6.69 -9.34 7.17
N ILE A 32 6.30 -8.74 8.30
CA ILE A 32 6.55 -7.33 8.61
C ILE A 32 7.31 -7.29 9.93
N LYS A 33 8.44 -6.60 9.96
CA LYS A 33 9.33 -6.51 11.13
C LYS A 33 9.63 -5.06 11.46
N ALA A 34 9.56 -4.72 12.75
CA ALA A 34 10.14 -3.49 13.25
C ALA A 34 11.67 -3.59 13.21
N VAL A 35 12.33 -2.52 12.79
CA VAL A 35 13.77 -2.35 12.74
C VAL A 35 14.14 -1.11 13.56
N GLY A 36 15.41 -1.00 13.97
CA GLY A 36 15.89 0.12 14.78
C GLY A 36 15.42 1.50 14.29
N GLU A 37 15.22 2.42 15.23
CA GLU A 37 14.78 3.80 14.96
C GLU A 37 13.42 3.91 14.24
N GLY A 38 12.56 2.88 14.35
CA GLY A 38 11.22 2.87 13.74
C GLY A 38 11.24 2.49 12.25
N GLY A 39 12.37 2.02 11.73
CA GLY A 39 12.43 1.41 10.42
C GLY A 39 11.53 0.18 10.34
N VAL A 40 11.10 -0.18 9.13
CA VAL A 40 10.25 -1.33 8.89
C VAL A 40 10.84 -2.16 7.77
N ARG A 41 10.82 -3.48 7.95
CA ARG A 41 11.14 -4.45 6.90
C ARG A 41 9.90 -5.22 6.49
N LEU A 42 9.54 -5.09 5.22
CA LEU A 42 8.43 -5.82 4.58
C LEU A 42 9.02 -6.88 3.65
N GLU A 43 8.62 -8.14 3.85
CA GLU A 43 9.07 -9.29 3.08
C GLU A 43 7.87 -10.05 2.49
N PHE A 44 8.05 -10.52 1.27
CA PHE A 44 7.24 -11.53 0.63
C PHE A 44 8.15 -12.69 0.21
N GLU A 45 7.77 -13.93 0.51
CA GLU A 45 8.56 -15.14 0.18
C GLU A 45 10.01 -15.08 0.70
N SER A 46 10.23 -14.45 1.86
CA SER A 46 11.54 -14.18 2.48
C SER A 46 12.40 -13.12 1.78
N HIS A 47 11.90 -12.49 0.70
CA HIS A 47 12.57 -11.39 0.03
C HIS A 47 11.86 -10.08 0.37
N GLY A 48 12.63 -9.07 0.79
CA GLY A 48 12.05 -7.81 1.22
C GLY A 48 13.00 -6.61 1.23
N LEU A 49 12.39 -5.47 1.50
CA LEU A 49 13.01 -4.16 1.64
C LEU A 49 12.88 -3.68 3.09
N GLU A 50 13.93 -3.04 3.60
CA GLU A 50 13.93 -2.25 4.81
C GLU A 50 13.88 -0.76 4.45
N PHE A 51 12.96 -0.02 5.05
CA PHE A 51 12.72 1.39 4.78
C PHE A 51 12.34 2.14 6.06
N SER A 52 12.30 3.47 5.99
CA SER A 52 12.01 4.32 7.15
C SER A 52 10.54 4.24 7.59
N SER A 53 10.25 4.70 8.81
CA SER A 53 8.88 4.88 9.30
C SER A 53 8.04 5.77 8.37
N ALA A 54 8.63 6.81 7.77
CA ALA A 54 7.93 7.68 6.82
C ALA A 54 7.47 6.92 5.55
N VAL A 55 8.31 6.00 5.03
CA VAL A 55 7.92 5.16 3.89
C VAL A 55 6.85 4.15 4.31
N ALA A 56 6.97 3.55 5.49
CA ALA A 56 5.95 2.63 6.03
C ALA A 56 4.58 3.30 6.13
N TYR A 57 4.54 4.54 6.62
CA TYR A 57 3.33 5.36 6.69
C TYR A 57 2.71 5.58 5.30
N GLU A 58 3.53 5.99 4.32
CA GLU A 58 3.07 6.24 2.96
C GLU A 58 2.47 4.97 2.33
N LEU A 59 3.14 3.82 2.44
CA LEU A 59 2.62 2.55 1.94
C LEU A 59 1.29 2.17 2.63
N ALA A 60 1.19 2.34 3.95
CA ALA A 60 -0.05 2.10 4.68
C ALA A 60 -1.17 3.05 4.22
N PHE A 61 -0.85 4.32 3.96
CA PHE A 61 -1.80 5.29 3.43
C PHE A 61 -2.36 4.87 2.07
N TYR A 62 -1.52 4.46 1.13
CA TYR A 62 -2.00 4.01 -0.19
C TYR A 62 -2.78 2.70 -0.12
N LEU A 63 -2.43 1.80 0.81
CA LEU A 63 -3.24 0.61 1.10
C LEU A 63 -4.62 0.99 1.64
N ALA A 64 -4.69 1.94 2.57
CA ALA A 64 -5.96 2.44 3.10
C ALA A 64 -6.84 3.03 1.98
N GLU A 65 -6.25 3.80 1.07
CA GLU A 65 -6.95 4.34 -0.10
C GLU A 65 -7.45 3.24 -1.05
N ALA A 66 -6.62 2.23 -1.32
CA ALA A 66 -6.99 1.09 -2.15
C ALA A 66 -8.15 0.30 -1.51
N ILE A 67 -8.08 0.03 -0.20
CA ILE A 67 -9.13 -0.66 0.58
C ILE A 67 -10.44 0.13 0.54
N ALA A 68 -10.37 1.45 0.73
CA ALA A 68 -11.54 2.31 0.69
C ALA A 68 -12.24 2.23 -0.67
N ILE A 69 -11.48 2.22 -1.77
CA ILE A 69 -12.03 2.11 -3.13
C ILE A 69 -12.64 0.74 -3.38
N VAL A 70 -11.92 -0.34 -3.04
CA VAL A 70 -12.42 -1.72 -3.17
C VAL A 70 -13.70 -1.95 -2.35
N GLY A 71 -13.84 -1.28 -1.21
CA GLY A 71 -15.01 -1.40 -0.34
C GLY A 71 -16.27 -0.68 -0.83
N GLN A 72 -16.17 0.18 -1.85
CA GLN A 72 -17.31 0.96 -2.33
C GLN A 72 -18.11 0.21 -3.40
N SER A 73 -19.41 0.06 -3.17
CA SER A 73 -20.34 -0.55 -4.12
C SER A 73 -20.96 0.44 -5.10
N SER A 74 -20.81 1.75 -4.85
CA SER A 74 -21.34 2.81 -5.71
C SER A 74 -20.21 3.67 -6.25
N ALA A 75 -20.08 3.66 -7.58
CA ALA A 75 -19.09 4.50 -8.26
C ALA A 75 -19.36 5.99 -7.97
N GLU A 76 -20.62 6.42 -7.93
CA GLU A 76 -21.03 7.81 -7.73
C GLU A 76 -20.70 8.35 -6.33
N LEU A 77 -20.64 7.47 -5.33
CA LEU A 77 -20.34 7.84 -3.94
C LEU A 77 -18.88 7.57 -3.56
N THR A 78 -18.07 7.03 -4.47
CA THR A 78 -16.67 6.72 -4.17
C THR A 78 -15.88 8.01 -3.94
N THR A 79 -15.16 8.05 -2.83
CA THR A 79 -14.37 9.21 -2.42
C THR A 79 -12.87 8.89 -2.39
N ALA A 80 -12.04 9.92 -2.51
CA ALA A 80 -10.60 9.83 -2.35
C ALA A 80 -10.10 10.88 -1.35
N VAL A 81 -9.01 10.58 -0.64
CA VAL A 81 -8.38 11.52 0.28
C VAL A 81 -7.80 12.70 -0.46
N VAL A 82 -8.06 13.90 0.06
CA VAL A 82 -7.37 15.13 -0.30
C VAL A 82 -6.21 15.33 0.66
N ARG A 83 -5.01 15.48 0.09
CA ARG A 83 -3.75 15.74 0.78
C ARG A 83 -3.03 16.86 0.04
N GLU A 84 -2.57 17.86 0.78
CA GLU A 84 -1.89 19.05 0.22
C GLU A 84 -0.38 18.85 0.07
N ASP A 85 0.18 17.85 0.78
CA ASP A 85 1.59 17.52 0.71
C ASP A 85 1.94 16.74 -0.57
N GLU A 86 3.20 16.82 -1.00
CA GLU A 86 3.69 16.08 -2.16
C GLU A 86 3.72 14.58 -1.84
N PRO A 87 2.81 13.77 -2.44
CA PRO A 87 2.71 12.36 -2.10
C PRO A 87 3.90 11.60 -2.67
N LEU A 88 4.42 10.63 -1.92
CA LEU A 88 5.54 9.82 -2.38
C LEU A 88 5.17 8.98 -3.63
N LEU A 89 3.92 8.53 -3.71
CA LEU A 89 3.38 7.88 -4.91
C LEU A 89 2.35 8.78 -5.60
N LYS A 90 2.51 8.97 -6.91
CA LYS A 90 1.54 9.69 -7.72
C LYS A 90 0.27 8.85 -7.89
N ARG A 91 -0.83 9.32 -7.30
CA ARG A 91 -2.16 8.69 -7.40
C ARG A 91 -2.84 9.03 -8.72
N LYS A 92 -3.38 8.02 -9.39
CA LYS A 92 -4.27 8.14 -10.54
C LYS A 92 -5.53 7.32 -10.27
N TYR A 93 -6.69 7.94 -10.52
CA TYR A 93 -7.98 7.28 -10.44
C TYR A 93 -8.56 7.08 -11.84
N ARG A 94 -9.11 5.91 -12.11
CA ARG A 94 -9.77 5.59 -13.38
C ARG A 94 -11.12 4.94 -13.11
N LEU A 95 -12.13 5.40 -13.83
CA LEU A 95 -13.46 4.79 -13.81
C LEU A 95 -13.60 3.88 -15.03
N PHE A 96 -13.88 2.60 -14.82
CA PHE A 96 -14.30 1.66 -15.86
C PHE A 96 -15.76 1.23 -15.61
N LEU A 97 -15.95 0.11 -14.91
CA LEU A 97 -17.25 -0.27 -14.32
C LEU A 97 -17.33 0.25 -12.87
N ASP A 98 -16.20 0.13 -12.19
CA ASP A 98 -15.88 0.57 -10.85
C ASP A 98 -14.66 1.52 -10.87
N TRP A 99 -14.41 2.18 -9.74
CA TRP A 99 -13.23 3.02 -9.59
C TRP A 99 -11.98 2.19 -9.31
N HIS A 100 -10.89 2.59 -9.95
CA HIS A 100 -9.58 2.00 -9.73
C HIS A 100 -8.57 3.04 -9.30
N LEU A 101 -7.80 2.71 -8.27
CA LEU A 101 -6.59 3.44 -7.89
C LEU A 101 -5.38 2.77 -8.53
N ASN A 102 -4.46 3.60 -9.01
CA ASN A 102 -3.09 3.23 -9.31
C ASN A 102 -2.20 4.32 -8.71
N ALA A 103 -1.44 3.98 -7.66
CA ALA A 103 -0.45 4.83 -7.04
C ALA A 103 0.94 4.30 -7.41
N THR A 104 1.78 5.12 -8.04
CA THR A 104 3.12 4.71 -8.52
C THR A 104 4.17 5.75 -8.19
N GLY A 105 5.38 5.31 -7.86
CA GLY A 105 6.52 6.18 -7.57
C GLY A 105 7.74 5.37 -7.17
N GLU A 106 8.70 6.02 -6.53
CA GLU A 106 9.93 5.39 -6.03
C GLU A 106 10.04 5.64 -4.52
N ILE A 107 10.38 4.60 -3.75
CA ILE A 107 10.62 4.69 -2.31
C ILE A 107 12.12 4.56 -2.00
N PRO A 108 12.67 5.31 -1.05
CA PRO A 108 14.01 5.04 -0.54
C PRO A 108 14.00 3.77 0.35
N PHE A 109 15.04 2.95 0.23
CA PHE A 109 15.28 1.78 1.09
C PHE A 109 16.73 1.75 1.59
N SER A 110 16.93 1.19 2.79
CA SER A 110 18.25 1.10 3.46
C SER A 110 18.86 -0.29 3.39
N LYS A 111 18.04 -1.34 3.26
CA LYS A 111 18.48 -2.72 3.02
C LYS A 111 17.53 -3.43 2.07
N ALA A 112 18.07 -4.17 1.10
CA ALA A 112 17.29 -5.03 0.23
C ALA A 112 17.81 -6.47 0.26
N SER A 113 16.91 -7.39 -0.09
CA SER A 113 17.30 -8.77 -0.37
C SER A 113 17.92 -8.83 -1.78
N PRO A 114 19.04 -9.52 -1.99
CA PRO A 114 19.75 -9.53 -3.28
C PRO A 114 18.91 -9.98 -4.48
N GLU A 115 17.87 -10.78 -4.22
CA GLU A 115 16.95 -11.27 -5.24
C GLU A 115 15.95 -10.21 -5.72
N LEU A 116 15.70 -9.17 -4.91
CA LEU A 116 14.87 -8.03 -5.30
C LEU A 116 15.70 -6.91 -5.91
N MET A 117 16.82 -6.56 -5.27
CA MET A 117 17.66 -5.44 -5.70
C MET A 117 19.14 -5.86 -5.74
N PRO A 118 19.90 -5.48 -6.78
CA PRO A 118 21.33 -5.75 -6.86
C PRO A 118 22.15 -4.88 -5.89
N CYS A 119 21.57 -3.77 -5.42
CA CYS A 119 22.21 -2.82 -4.51
C CYS A 119 21.66 -2.97 -3.08
N PRO A 120 22.50 -2.81 -2.05
CA PRO A 120 22.07 -2.93 -0.66
C PRO A 120 21.15 -1.78 -0.21
N GLU A 121 21.30 -0.59 -0.79
CA GLU A 121 20.50 0.62 -0.51
C GLU A 121 20.21 1.37 -1.82
N GLY A 122 19.18 2.23 -1.82
CA GLY A 122 18.82 3.02 -3.00
C GLY A 122 17.34 3.38 -3.05
N TYR A 123 16.81 3.41 -4.27
CA TYR A 123 15.39 3.65 -4.55
C TYR A 123 14.78 2.44 -5.24
N ALA A 124 13.56 2.08 -4.86
CA ALA A 124 12.80 1.00 -5.46
C ALA A 124 11.50 1.55 -6.06
N GLY A 125 11.21 1.18 -7.30
CA GLY A 125 9.92 1.40 -7.95
C GLY A 125 8.82 0.65 -7.21
N VAL A 126 7.77 1.37 -6.82
CA VAL A 126 6.62 0.81 -6.12
C VAL A 126 5.32 1.19 -6.80
N SER A 127 4.42 0.22 -6.91
CA SER A 127 3.03 0.47 -7.23
C SER A 127 2.08 -0.14 -6.21
N ILE A 128 0.99 0.57 -5.91
CA ILE A 128 -0.16 0.05 -5.16
C ILE A 128 -1.40 0.34 -5.99
N GLN A 129 -2.13 -0.70 -6.36
CA GLN A 129 -3.29 -0.56 -7.25
C GLN A 129 -4.44 -1.47 -6.84
N THR A 130 -5.67 -1.05 -7.16
CA THR A 130 -6.83 -1.94 -7.02
C THR A 130 -6.94 -2.85 -8.23
N VAL A 131 -7.31 -4.10 -7.99
CA VAL A 131 -7.36 -5.14 -9.02
C VAL A 131 -8.71 -5.85 -8.98
N ARG A 132 -9.25 -6.19 -10.16
CA ARG A 132 -10.54 -6.90 -10.23
C ARG A 132 -10.40 -8.36 -9.75
N PRO A 133 -11.45 -8.95 -9.14
CA PRO A 133 -12.79 -8.36 -8.91
C PRO A 133 -12.94 -7.50 -7.65
N GLY A 134 -11.87 -7.13 -6.94
CA GLY A 134 -11.96 -6.40 -5.67
C GLY A 134 -10.80 -6.67 -4.72
N GLY A 135 -9.58 -6.82 -5.24
CA GLY A 135 -8.37 -7.00 -4.47
C GLY A 135 -7.46 -5.79 -4.60
N VAL A 136 -6.29 -5.90 -4.00
CA VAL A 136 -5.22 -4.90 -4.07
C VAL A 136 -3.95 -5.60 -4.51
N GLU A 137 -3.12 -4.93 -5.29
CA GLU A 137 -1.81 -5.41 -5.68
C GLU A 137 -0.76 -4.40 -5.30
N MET A 138 0.33 -4.90 -4.70
CA MET A 138 1.54 -4.16 -4.45
C MET A 138 2.66 -4.74 -5.30
N GLU A 139 3.35 -3.89 -6.02
CA GLU A 139 4.49 -4.27 -6.86
C GLU A 139 5.75 -3.58 -6.34
N PHE A 140 6.83 -4.36 -6.21
CA PHE A 140 8.19 -3.86 -6.01
C PHE A 140 8.99 -4.22 -7.26
N GLU A 141 9.44 -3.21 -7.99
CA GLU A 141 10.14 -3.35 -9.28
C GLU A 141 9.39 -4.21 -10.31
N CYS A 142 9.63 -5.51 -10.34
CA CYS A 142 9.02 -6.48 -11.26
C CYS A 142 8.30 -7.62 -10.54
N SER A 143 8.20 -7.56 -9.21
CA SER A 143 7.55 -8.58 -8.38
C SER A 143 6.22 -8.05 -7.84
N GLY A 144 5.12 -8.59 -8.34
CA GLY A 144 3.75 -8.21 -7.97
C GLY A 144 3.11 -9.20 -6.99
N TYR A 145 2.56 -8.67 -5.90
CA TYR A 145 1.85 -9.42 -4.87
C TYR A 145 0.42 -8.90 -4.76
N SER A 146 -0.56 -9.73 -5.15
CA SER A 146 -1.99 -9.40 -5.12
C SER A 146 -2.73 -10.08 -3.98
N PHE A 147 -3.46 -9.32 -3.19
CA PHE A 147 -4.08 -9.78 -1.94
C PHE A 147 -5.53 -9.33 -1.84
N SER A 148 -6.29 -10.01 -0.99
CA SER A 148 -7.66 -9.60 -0.67
C SER A 148 -7.67 -8.25 0.06
N LYS A 149 -8.86 -7.65 0.17
CA LYS A 149 -9.05 -6.44 0.98
C LYS A 149 -8.67 -6.67 2.45
N GLU A 150 -8.96 -7.85 2.99
CA GLU A 150 -8.69 -8.20 4.39
C GLU A 150 -7.19 -8.36 4.66
N ASP A 151 -6.45 -8.91 3.69
CA ASP A 151 -4.99 -9.03 3.77
C ASP A 151 -4.31 -7.68 3.52
N ALA A 152 -4.86 -6.83 2.63
CA ALA A 152 -4.44 -5.43 2.50
C ALA A 152 -4.56 -4.68 3.82
N ALA A 153 -5.70 -4.84 4.51
CA ALA A 153 -5.97 -4.19 5.78
C ALA A 153 -5.00 -4.65 6.87
N TRP A 154 -4.66 -5.94 6.89
CA TRP A 154 -3.65 -6.45 7.81
C TRP A 154 -2.25 -5.91 7.51
N ILE A 155 -1.82 -5.87 6.25
CA ILE A 155 -0.52 -5.29 5.87
C ILE A 155 -0.46 -3.82 6.31
N MET A 156 -1.50 -3.05 5.99
CA MET A 156 -1.63 -1.64 6.40
C MET A 156 -1.49 -1.48 7.92
N GLU A 157 -2.26 -2.25 8.69
CA GLU A 157 -2.22 -2.20 10.16
C GLU A 157 -0.83 -2.53 10.69
N LYS A 158 -0.18 -3.58 10.15
CA LYS A 158 1.11 -4.04 10.66
C LYS A 158 2.29 -3.18 10.22
N LEU A 159 2.19 -2.48 9.09
CA LEU A 159 3.14 -1.43 8.73
C LEU A 159 3.11 -0.29 9.75
N LEU A 160 1.91 0.18 10.12
CA LEU A 160 1.72 1.24 11.12
C LEU A 160 2.16 0.80 12.51
N GLU A 161 1.82 -0.43 12.91
CA GLU A 161 2.23 -0.99 14.20
C GLU A 161 3.75 -1.12 14.29
N ALA A 162 4.40 -1.66 13.25
CA ALA A 162 5.86 -1.81 13.20
C ALA A 162 6.61 -0.48 13.18
N SER A 163 6.06 0.56 12.54
CA SER A 163 6.65 1.89 12.51
C SER A 163 6.32 2.74 13.74
N GLY A 164 5.45 2.25 14.64
CA GLY A 164 4.99 2.99 15.81
C GLY A 164 4.11 4.20 15.48
N GLN A 165 3.37 4.14 14.37
CA GLN A 165 2.55 5.22 13.85
C GLN A 165 1.06 4.89 13.86
N THR A 166 0.24 5.92 13.70
CA THR A 166 -1.21 5.81 13.48
C THR A 166 -1.56 6.56 12.21
N LEU A 167 -2.49 6.02 11.41
CA LEU A 167 -2.93 6.71 10.20
C LEU A 167 -3.71 7.99 10.55
N GLU A 168 -3.33 9.11 9.94
CA GLU A 168 -4.09 10.35 10.09
C GLU A 168 -5.45 10.25 9.40
N ILE A 169 -6.40 11.04 9.90
CA ILE A 169 -7.72 11.17 9.30
C ILE A 169 -7.69 12.38 8.36
N TYR A 170 -7.85 12.11 7.07
CA TYR A 170 -7.90 13.15 6.04
C TYR A 170 -9.33 13.39 5.54
N GLU A 171 -9.56 14.60 5.04
CA GLU A 171 -10.77 14.92 4.29
C GLU A 171 -10.86 14.07 3.02
N ARG A 172 -12.08 13.64 2.67
CA ARG A 172 -12.34 12.85 1.46
C ARG A 172 -13.33 13.57 0.56
N HIS A 173 -13.02 13.68 -0.73
CA HIS A 173 -13.90 14.27 -1.73
C HIS A 173 -14.44 13.21 -2.70
N CYS A 174 -15.65 13.41 -3.20
CA CYS A 174 -16.24 12.54 -4.21
C CYS A 174 -15.44 12.58 -5.51
N LEU A 175 -14.98 11.41 -5.98
CA LEU A 175 -14.17 11.29 -7.19
C LEU A 175 -14.92 11.75 -8.45
N PHE A 176 -16.24 11.48 -8.52
CA PHE A 176 -17.08 11.93 -9.63
C PHE A 176 -17.15 13.46 -9.72
N GLU A 177 -17.30 14.15 -8.59
CA GLU A 177 -17.34 15.61 -8.55
C GLU A 177 -15.99 16.22 -8.90
N THR A 178 -14.91 15.62 -8.40
CA THR A 178 -13.53 16.06 -8.69
C THR A 178 -13.22 15.97 -10.18
N LEU A 179 -13.59 14.88 -10.87
CA LEU A 179 -13.39 14.76 -12.32
C LEU A 179 -14.22 15.77 -13.13
N LYS A 180 -15.47 16.04 -12.72
CA LYS A 180 -16.32 17.06 -13.36
C LYS A 180 -15.69 18.45 -13.27
N ARG A 181 -15.15 18.81 -12.10
CA ARG A 181 -14.45 20.10 -11.89
C ARG A 181 -13.17 20.21 -12.73
N GLN A 182 -12.51 19.08 -13.00
CA GLN A 182 -11.32 19.01 -13.87
C GLN A 182 -11.66 18.92 -15.38
N GLY A 183 -12.92 19.09 -15.79
CA GLY A 183 -13.32 19.12 -17.20
C GLY A 183 -13.21 17.79 -17.94
N HIS A 184 -13.06 16.66 -17.23
CA HIS A 184 -12.99 15.35 -17.85
C HIS A 184 -14.40 14.88 -18.25
N ARG A 185 -14.60 14.52 -19.54
CA ARG A 185 -15.86 13.94 -20.02
C ARG A 185 -15.99 12.52 -19.45
N ILE A 186 -16.91 12.35 -18.51
CA ILE A 186 -17.38 11.03 -18.06
C ILE A 186 -18.16 10.44 -19.24
N ARG A 187 -17.63 9.39 -19.86
CA ARG A 187 -18.39 8.60 -20.84
C ARG A 187 -19.37 7.76 -20.04
N GLY A 188 -20.65 8.12 -20.12
CA GLY A 188 -21.77 7.30 -19.62
C GLY A 188 -22.09 6.14 -20.53
#